data_AF-A0A401H6L5-F1
#
_entry.id   AF-A0A401H6L5-F1
#
_cell.length_a   1.000
_cell.length_b   1.000
_cell.length_c   1.000
_cell.angle_alpha   90.00
_cell.angle_beta   90.00
_cell.angle_gamma   90.00
#
_symmetry.space_group_name_H-M   'P 1'
#
loop_
_entity.id
_entity.type
_entity.pdbx_description
1 polymer ?
#
loop_
_entity_poly.entity_id
_entity_poly.type
_entity_poly.pdbx_seq_one_letter_code
_entity_poly.pdbx_strand_id
1 'polypeptide(L)'
;MALLPWANDTELDWLNEQLSRFLDHQKRKKLQSFFQVLYTDWSTQFPERIRLFPDIDPTAQLTTEQDHALTDAIARRQKQLYNWYNNHKPKGRSADKTATTILKNFISKDAVQSKRLPQEVEAYSCKYYVEKVQASVKAKIKEKKIKKGELLHVVRRQTQAAYNKETPEVKAEILAAVEQEKAAHEADALQIEDAHAQGECSPVEYQK
;
A
#
# COMPACT_ATOMS: atom_id res chain seq x y z
N MET A 1 7.74 -27.41 3.37
CA MET A 1 6.43 -27.89 2.87
C MET A 1 5.72 -26.69 2.27
N ALA A 2 5.59 -26.63 0.94
CA ALA A 2 4.84 -25.56 0.30
C ALA A 2 3.37 -25.71 0.69
N LEU A 3 2.76 -24.66 1.25
CA LEU A 3 1.33 -24.65 1.53
C LEU A 3 0.63 -24.86 0.18
N LEU A 4 -0.12 -25.96 0.04
CA LEU A 4 -0.96 -26.13 -1.13
C LEU A 4 -1.90 -24.92 -1.22
N PRO A 5 -2.14 -24.38 -2.43
CA PRO A 5 -3.12 -23.33 -2.62
C PRO A 5 -4.46 -23.79 -2.01
N TRP A 6 -5.17 -22.89 -1.33
CA TRP A 6 -6.43 -23.26 -0.67
C TRP A 6 -7.53 -23.65 -1.67
N ALA A 7 -7.37 -23.27 -2.94
CA ALA A 7 -8.26 -23.55 -4.06
C ALA A 7 -7.53 -24.34 -5.15
N ASN A 8 -8.23 -25.28 -5.77
CA ASN A 8 -7.75 -26.05 -6.93
C ASN A 8 -7.94 -25.25 -8.24
N ASP A 9 -7.33 -25.69 -9.35
CA ASP A 9 -7.45 -24.97 -10.64
C ASP A 9 -8.90 -24.85 -11.12
N THR A 10 -9.69 -25.92 -10.98
CA THR A 10 -11.13 -25.92 -11.33
C THR A 10 -11.95 -24.96 -10.46
N GLU A 11 -11.62 -24.89 -9.17
CA GLU A 11 -12.23 -23.96 -8.23
C GLU A 11 -11.87 -22.50 -8.60
N LEU A 12 -10.63 -22.25 -9.02
CA LEU A 12 -10.18 -20.94 -9.47
C LEU A 12 -10.85 -20.51 -10.79
N ASP A 13 -10.98 -21.42 -11.75
CA ASP A 13 -11.67 -21.17 -13.02
C ASP A 13 -13.13 -20.77 -12.78
N TRP A 14 -13.84 -21.50 -11.90
CA TRP A 14 -15.19 -21.14 -11.50
C TRP A 14 -15.26 -19.74 -10.86
N LEU A 15 -14.31 -19.38 -9.99
CA LEU A 15 -14.27 -18.04 -9.39
C LEU A 15 -14.05 -16.94 -10.43
N ASN A 16 -13.22 -17.20 -11.43
CA ASN A 16 -12.97 -16.28 -12.54
C ASN A 16 -14.23 -16.07 -13.41
N GLU A 17 -15.00 -17.11 -13.68
CA GLU A 17 -16.27 -17.00 -14.41
C GLU A 17 -17.26 -16.07 -13.70
N GLN A 18 -17.33 -16.14 -12.37
CA GLN A 18 -18.21 -15.29 -11.57
C GLN A 18 -17.70 -13.85 -11.39
N LEU A 19 -16.49 -13.51 -11.87
CA LEU A 19 -15.88 -12.19 -11.69
C LEU A 19 -16.70 -11.08 -12.36
N SER A 20 -17.26 -11.33 -13.54
CA SER A 20 -18.13 -10.38 -14.24
C SER A 20 -19.34 -9.98 -13.38
N ARG A 21 -20.03 -10.97 -12.80
CA ARG A 21 -21.17 -10.77 -11.88
C ARG A 21 -20.76 -10.01 -10.63
N PHE A 22 -19.59 -10.31 -10.06
CA PHE A 22 -19.06 -9.58 -8.90
C PHE A 22 -18.89 -8.09 -9.21
N LEU A 23 -18.28 -7.75 -10.35
CA LEU A 23 -18.05 -6.37 -10.77
C LEU A 23 -19.36 -5.60 -10.98
N ASP A 24 -20.38 -6.24 -11.55
CA ASP A 24 -21.69 -5.62 -11.73
C ASP A 24 -22.40 -5.35 -10.40
N HIS A 25 -22.35 -6.28 -9.45
CA HIS A 25 -22.89 -6.07 -8.10
C HIS A 25 -22.10 -5.00 -7.34
N GLN A 26 -20.79 -4.92 -7.55
CA GLN A 26 -19.94 -3.88 -6.98
C GLN A 26 -20.37 -2.49 -7.48
N LYS A 27 -20.54 -2.31 -8.81
CA LYS A 27 -21.00 -1.05 -9.41
C LYS A 27 -22.35 -0.62 -8.85
N ARG A 28 -23.25 -1.58 -8.62
CA ARG A 28 -24.60 -1.35 -8.07
C ARG A 28 -24.64 -1.23 -6.54
N LYS A 29 -23.50 -1.34 -5.85
CA LYS A 29 -23.39 -1.38 -4.38
C LYS A 29 -24.22 -2.48 -3.72
N LYS A 30 -24.39 -3.63 -4.39
CA LYS A 30 -25.16 -4.80 -3.92
C LYS A 30 -24.27 -6.02 -3.65
N LEU A 31 -23.09 -5.80 -3.07
CA LEU A 31 -22.10 -6.87 -2.84
C LEU A 31 -22.58 -7.97 -1.88
N GLN A 32 -23.34 -7.62 -0.84
CA GLN A 32 -23.84 -8.62 0.12
C GLN A 32 -24.72 -9.66 -0.55
N SER A 33 -25.61 -9.21 -1.45
CA SER A 33 -26.48 -10.10 -2.24
C SER A 33 -25.67 -11.02 -3.16
N PHE A 34 -24.60 -10.50 -3.77
CA PHE A 34 -23.68 -11.33 -4.55
C PHE A 34 -23.04 -12.43 -3.70
N PHE A 35 -22.47 -12.08 -2.54
CA PHE A 35 -21.79 -13.06 -1.69
C PHE A 35 -22.74 -14.11 -1.13
N GLN A 36 -23.98 -13.75 -0.82
CA GLN A 36 -25.00 -14.73 -0.39
C GLN A 36 -25.27 -15.78 -1.47
N VAL A 37 -25.45 -15.35 -2.72
CA VAL A 37 -25.66 -16.27 -3.85
C VAL A 37 -24.39 -17.08 -4.12
N LEU A 38 -23.23 -16.42 -4.13
CA LEU A 38 -21.93 -17.06 -4.34
C LEU A 38 -21.67 -18.18 -3.34
N TYR A 39 -21.95 -17.98 -2.04
CA TYR A 39 -21.71 -18.99 -1.02
C TYR A 39 -22.62 -20.21 -1.19
N THR A 40 -23.88 -20.00 -1.55
CA THR A 40 -24.82 -21.08 -1.85
C THR A 40 -24.39 -21.88 -3.08
N ASP A 41 -24.02 -21.17 -4.16
CA ASP A 41 -23.57 -21.80 -5.41
C ASP A 41 -22.27 -22.59 -5.15
N TRP A 42 -21.33 -21.99 -4.40
CA TRP A 42 -20.08 -22.64 -4.01
C TRP A 42 -20.30 -23.89 -3.18
N SER A 43 -21.12 -23.84 -2.12
CA SER A 43 -21.34 -25.03 -1.27
C SER A 43 -22.06 -26.16 -2.01
N THR A 44 -22.79 -25.82 -3.08
CA THR A 44 -23.45 -26.80 -3.96
C THR A 44 -22.45 -27.47 -4.88
N GLN A 45 -21.53 -26.71 -5.50
CA GLN A 45 -20.54 -27.27 -6.43
C GLN A 45 -19.33 -27.90 -5.74
N PHE A 46 -18.89 -27.31 -4.63
CA PHE A 46 -17.71 -27.69 -3.86
C PHE A 46 -18.07 -27.88 -2.38
N PRO A 47 -18.79 -28.96 -2.05
CA PRO A 47 -19.22 -29.21 -0.67
C PRO A 47 -18.01 -29.49 0.24
N GLU A 48 -17.77 -28.61 1.20
CA GLU A 48 -16.66 -28.75 2.18
C GLU A 48 -16.72 -30.06 2.97
N ARG A 49 -17.92 -30.64 3.13
CA ARG A 49 -18.11 -31.93 3.79
C ARG A 49 -17.31 -33.04 3.11
N ILE A 50 -17.35 -33.12 1.77
CA ILE A 50 -16.62 -34.14 1.00
C ILE A 50 -15.11 -33.93 1.15
N ARG A 51 -14.68 -32.66 1.25
CA ARG A 51 -13.25 -32.31 1.39
C ARG A 51 -12.70 -32.64 2.79
N LEU A 52 -13.49 -32.44 3.84
CA LEU A 52 -13.08 -32.71 5.22
C LEU A 52 -13.23 -34.17 5.62
N PHE A 53 -14.26 -34.84 5.10
CA PHE A 53 -14.63 -36.19 5.50
C PHE A 53 -14.83 -37.08 4.25
N PRO A 54 -13.76 -37.35 3.49
CA PRO A 54 -13.86 -38.15 2.26
C PRO A 54 -14.32 -39.59 2.53
N ASP A 55 -14.03 -40.12 3.73
CA ASP A 55 -14.35 -41.49 4.12
C ASP A 55 -15.75 -41.66 4.71
N ILE A 56 -16.47 -40.56 4.95
CA ILE A 56 -17.81 -40.57 5.54
C ILE A 56 -18.83 -40.36 4.43
N ASP A 57 -19.83 -41.22 4.37
CA ASP A 57 -20.92 -41.06 3.42
C ASP A 57 -21.57 -39.66 3.55
N PRO A 58 -21.77 -38.92 2.44
CA PRO A 58 -22.36 -37.58 2.47
C PRO A 58 -23.75 -37.50 3.10
N THR A 59 -24.48 -38.62 3.24
CA THR A 59 -25.80 -38.64 3.87
C THR A 59 -25.79 -39.12 5.32
N ALA A 60 -24.67 -39.64 5.82
CA ALA A 60 -24.54 -40.08 7.21
C ALA A 60 -24.74 -38.92 8.20
N GLN A 61 -25.18 -39.23 9.42
CA GLN A 61 -25.23 -38.23 10.49
C GLN A 61 -23.81 -37.94 10.99
N LEU A 62 -23.43 -36.66 11.00
CA LEU A 62 -22.16 -36.23 11.56
C LEU A 62 -22.26 -36.20 13.09
N THR A 63 -21.16 -36.53 13.77
CA THR A 63 -21.06 -36.30 15.21
C THR A 63 -21.04 -34.80 15.50
N THR A 64 -21.38 -34.39 16.73
CA THR A 64 -21.37 -32.98 17.12
C THR A 64 -20.01 -32.32 16.88
N GLU A 65 -18.91 -33.02 17.17
CA GLU A 65 -17.55 -32.53 16.91
C GLU A 65 -17.27 -32.33 15.41
N GLN A 66 -17.75 -33.26 14.56
CA GLN A 66 -17.61 -33.15 13.11
C GLN A 66 -18.46 -32.02 12.52
N ASP A 67 -19.66 -31.80 13.06
CA ASP A 67 -20.54 -30.70 12.64
C ASP A 67 -19.95 -29.32 12.97
N HIS A 68 -19.34 -29.18 14.15
CA HIS A 68 -18.57 -27.98 14.50
C HIS A 68 -17.38 -27.76 13.56
N ALA A 69 -16.60 -28.82 13.28
CA ALA A 69 -15.48 -28.73 12.35
C ALA A 69 -15.93 -28.34 10.92
N LEU A 70 -17.07 -28.87 10.47
CA LEU A 70 -17.66 -28.51 9.18
C LEU A 70 -18.08 -27.04 9.15
N THR A 71 -18.76 -26.58 10.19
CA THR A 71 -19.20 -25.18 10.32
C THR A 71 -18.00 -24.22 10.28
N ASP A 72 -16.93 -24.54 11.01
CA ASP A 72 -15.70 -23.76 11.01
C ASP A 72 -15.03 -23.74 9.63
N ALA A 73 -15.00 -24.87 8.93
CA ALA A 73 -14.44 -24.94 7.59
C ALA A 73 -15.25 -24.13 6.57
N ILE A 74 -16.58 -24.18 6.63
CA ILE A 74 -17.45 -23.35 5.80
C ILE A 74 -17.18 -21.87 6.07
N ALA A 75 -17.11 -21.45 7.33
CA ALA A 75 -16.82 -20.06 7.69
C ALA A 75 -15.43 -19.61 7.19
N ARG A 76 -14.41 -20.47 7.33
CA ARG A 76 -13.07 -20.21 6.79
C ARG A 76 -13.10 -20.07 5.27
N ARG A 77 -13.87 -20.91 4.57
CA ARG A 77 -13.99 -20.85 3.12
C ARG A 77 -14.68 -19.57 2.66
N GLN A 78 -15.81 -19.22 3.26
CA GLN A 78 -16.52 -17.96 2.94
C GLN A 78 -15.58 -16.76 3.09
N LYS A 79 -14.75 -16.73 4.14
CA LYS A 79 -13.74 -15.69 4.33
C LYS A 79 -12.67 -15.70 3.23
N GLN A 80 -12.21 -16.87 2.81
CA GLN A 80 -11.26 -17.01 1.70
C GLN A 80 -11.85 -16.49 0.38
N LEU A 81 -13.09 -16.87 0.06
CA LEU A 81 -13.82 -16.37 -1.11
C LEU A 81 -13.98 -14.85 -1.09
N TYR A 82 -14.42 -14.30 0.04
CA TYR A 82 -14.55 -12.86 0.24
C TYR A 82 -13.22 -12.13 0.01
N ASN A 83 -12.14 -12.64 0.60
CA ASN A 83 -10.81 -12.06 0.45
C ASN A 83 -10.31 -12.20 -1.00
N TRP A 84 -10.59 -13.33 -1.65
CA TRP A 84 -10.19 -13.59 -3.02
C TRP A 84 -10.78 -12.53 -3.96
N TYR A 85 -12.11 -12.32 -3.96
CA TYR A 85 -12.73 -11.28 -4.79
C TYR A 85 -12.26 -9.88 -4.43
N ASN A 86 -12.02 -9.62 -3.14
CA ASN A 86 -11.54 -8.30 -2.74
C ASN A 86 -10.09 -8.01 -3.15
N ASN A 87 -9.27 -9.05 -3.26
CA ASN A 87 -7.88 -8.95 -3.70
C ASN A 87 -7.71 -9.13 -5.22
N HIS A 88 -8.68 -9.77 -5.89
CA HIS A 88 -8.76 -9.98 -7.34
C HIS A 88 -9.64 -8.94 -8.03
N LYS A 89 -9.87 -7.80 -7.38
CA LYS A 89 -10.41 -6.62 -8.07
C LYS A 89 -9.48 -6.34 -9.25
N PRO A 90 -9.99 -6.20 -10.49
CA PRO A 90 -9.20 -5.61 -11.55
C PRO A 90 -8.69 -4.29 -10.97
N LYS A 91 -7.38 -4.05 -11.08
CA LYS A 91 -6.69 -2.93 -10.45
C LYS A 91 -7.11 -1.59 -11.08
N GLY A 92 -8.39 -1.27 -11.08
CA GLY A 92 -8.90 0.05 -11.33
C GLY A 92 -8.45 0.94 -10.17
N ARG A 93 -7.45 1.78 -10.45
CA ARG A 93 -6.79 2.78 -9.57
C ARG A 93 -5.45 2.41 -8.94
N SER A 94 -4.78 1.33 -9.34
CA SER A 94 -3.36 1.57 -9.62
C SER A 94 -3.41 2.27 -10.96
N ALA A 95 -2.71 3.39 -11.14
CA ALA A 95 -2.37 3.81 -12.50
C ALA A 95 -1.98 2.52 -13.24
N ASP A 96 -2.65 2.29 -14.37
CA ASP A 96 -2.51 1.11 -15.18
C ASP A 96 -1.01 0.79 -15.23
N LYS A 97 -0.58 -0.40 -14.77
CA LYS A 97 0.85 -0.65 -14.65
C LYS A 97 1.53 -0.40 -15.99
N THR A 98 0.81 -0.65 -17.08
CA THR A 98 1.13 -0.20 -18.43
C THR A 98 1.22 1.32 -18.52
N ALA A 99 0.18 2.12 -18.26
CA ALA A 99 0.31 3.60 -18.27
C ALA A 99 1.40 4.16 -17.33
N THR A 100 1.62 3.57 -16.15
CA THR A 100 2.67 4.01 -15.21
C THR A 100 4.06 3.53 -15.62
N THR A 101 4.18 2.36 -16.26
CA THR A 101 5.44 1.88 -16.85
C THR A 101 5.75 2.63 -18.14
N ILE A 102 4.75 2.92 -18.96
CA ILE A 102 4.84 3.77 -20.14
C ILE A 102 5.24 5.18 -19.70
N LEU A 103 4.58 5.76 -18.70
CA LEU A 103 4.98 7.05 -18.11
C LEU A 103 6.36 6.98 -17.45
N LYS A 104 6.74 5.90 -16.78
CA LYS A 104 8.10 5.71 -16.23
C LYS A 104 9.17 5.48 -17.30
N ASN A 105 8.80 5.03 -18.49
CA ASN A 105 9.69 4.90 -19.64
C ASN A 105 9.75 6.21 -20.43
N PHE A 106 8.70 7.03 -20.37
CA PHE A 106 8.64 8.39 -20.94
C PHE A 106 9.31 9.44 -20.03
N ILE A 107 9.24 9.26 -18.71
CA ILE A 107 9.98 10.03 -17.72
C ILE A 107 11.37 9.38 -17.66
N SER A 108 12.36 10.00 -18.28
CA SER A 108 13.75 9.53 -18.25
C SER A 108 14.16 9.14 -16.83
N LYS A 109 15.01 8.13 -16.65
CA LYS A 109 15.60 7.84 -15.32
C LYS A 109 16.39 9.04 -14.78
N ASP A 110 16.82 9.92 -15.68
CA ASP A 110 17.49 11.20 -15.43
C ASP A 110 16.52 12.37 -15.27
N ALA A 111 15.21 12.14 -15.43
CA ALA A 111 14.21 13.14 -15.08
C ALA A 111 14.30 13.35 -13.57
N VAL A 112 14.93 14.46 -13.20
CA VAL A 112 15.13 14.86 -11.82
C VAL A 112 13.77 14.87 -11.15
N GLN A 113 13.54 13.89 -10.27
CA GLN A 113 12.40 13.96 -9.37
C GLN A 113 12.53 15.28 -8.64
N SER A 114 11.64 16.22 -8.92
CA SER A 114 11.63 17.53 -8.27
C SER A 114 11.66 17.30 -6.76
N LYS A 115 12.85 17.45 -6.17
CA LYS A 115 13.07 17.28 -4.75
C LYS A 115 12.51 18.53 -4.13
N ARG A 116 11.45 18.37 -3.33
CA ARG A 116 10.92 19.50 -2.57
C ARG A 116 12.02 19.99 -1.63
N LEU A 117 12.24 21.30 -1.62
CA LEU A 117 13.13 21.93 -0.66
C LEU A 117 12.60 21.65 0.77
N PRO A 118 13.48 21.30 1.71
CA PRO A 118 13.05 21.08 3.08
C PRO A 118 12.56 22.38 3.71
N GLN A 119 11.56 22.25 4.56
CA GLN A 119 11.12 23.35 5.40
C GLN A 119 12.16 23.61 6.51
N GLU A 120 12.25 24.83 7.04
CA GLU A 120 13.16 25.18 8.16
C GLU A 120 13.10 24.19 9.33
N VAL A 121 11.90 23.74 9.69
CA VAL A 121 11.69 22.80 10.81
C VAL A 121 12.23 21.41 10.47
N GLU A 122 12.16 21.02 9.18
CA GLU A 122 12.74 19.78 8.68
C GLU A 122 14.26 19.89 8.64
N ALA A 123 14.82 20.99 8.15
CA ALA A 123 16.25 21.28 8.18
C ALA A 123 16.80 21.31 9.61
N TYR A 124 16.07 21.92 10.56
CA TYR A 124 16.38 21.87 11.99
C TYR A 124 16.39 20.43 12.52
N SER A 125 15.40 19.62 12.14
CA SER A 125 15.38 18.21 12.55
C SER A 125 16.55 17.42 11.96
N CYS A 126 16.93 17.66 10.71
CA CYS A 126 18.07 17.00 10.09
C CYS A 126 19.37 17.25 10.88
N LYS A 127 19.58 18.48 11.37
CA LYS A 127 20.77 18.84 12.14
C LYS A 127 20.69 18.46 13.62
N TYR A 128 19.57 18.74 14.30
CA TYR A 128 19.49 18.74 15.76
C TYR A 128 18.52 17.70 16.35
N TYR A 129 17.99 16.75 15.54
CA TYR A 129 17.01 15.79 16.04
C TYR A 129 17.54 14.92 17.17
N VAL A 130 18.75 14.37 17.02
CA VAL A 130 19.35 13.45 18.01
C VAL A 130 19.58 14.16 19.34
N GLU A 131 20.12 15.37 19.30
CA GLU A 131 20.55 16.11 20.49
C GLU A 131 19.37 16.76 21.22
N LYS A 132 18.45 17.41 20.48
CA LYS A 132 17.46 18.32 21.07
C LYS A 132 16.03 17.81 21.04
N VAL A 133 15.67 16.96 20.07
CA VAL A 133 14.27 16.53 19.85
C VAL A 133 14.02 15.09 20.34
N GLN A 134 14.99 14.19 20.17
CA GLN A 134 14.81 12.74 20.38
C GLN A 134 14.40 12.41 21.82
N ALA A 135 15.01 13.05 22.82
CA ALA A 135 14.68 12.83 24.23
C ALA A 135 13.21 13.17 24.54
N SER A 136 12.74 14.31 24.04
CA SER A 136 11.37 14.79 24.20
C SER A 136 10.34 13.91 23.48
N VAL A 137 10.71 13.34 22.33
CA VAL A 137 9.89 12.37 21.60
C VAL A 137 9.81 11.03 22.36
N LYS A 138 10.95 10.48 22.80
CA LYS A 138 11.01 9.23 23.56
C LYS A 138 10.21 9.32 24.87
N ALA A 139 10.30 10.44 25.58
CA ALA A 139 9.52 10.69 26.79
C ALA A 139 8.01 10.62 26.53
N LYS A 140 7.51 11.30 25.49
CA LYS A 140 6.08 11.27 25.13
C LYS A 140 5.61 9.90 24.66
N ILE A 141 6.43 9.14 23.93
CA ILE A 141 6.09 7.78 23.50
C ILE A 141 5.92 6.87 24.72
N LYS A 142 6.84 6.96 25.69
CA LYS A 142 6.79 6.18 26.94
C LYS A 142 5.56 6.53 27.78
N GLU A 143 5.23 7.82 27.89
CA GLU A 143 4.08 8.32 28.66
C GLU A 143 2.74 7.86 28.07
N LYS A 144 2.57 7.95 26.74
CA LYS A 144 1.25 7.81 26.09
C LYS A 144 1.00 6.49 25.36
N LYS A 145 1.94 5.53 25.37
CA LYS A 145 1.85 4.24 24.63
C LYS A 145 1.25 4.43 23.22
N ILE A 146 1.89 5.30 22.46
CA ILE A 146 1.37 5.87 21.21
C ILE A 146 1.28 4.80 20.12
N LYS A 147 0.19 4.77 19.35
CA LYS A 147 0.02 3.86 18.20
C LYS A 147 0.93 4.30 17.03
N LYS A 148 1.34 3.35 16.19
CA LYS A 148 2.27 3.60 15.06
C LYS A 148 1.83 4.75 14.12
N GLY A 149 0.53 4.95 13.91
CA GLY A 149 -0.01 6.04 13.07
C GLY A 149 0.09 7.44 13.68
N GLU A 150 0.18 7.55 15.01
CA GLU A 150 0.21 8.84 15.73
C GLU A 150 1.64 9.34 16.00
N LEU A 151 2.63 8.45 15.87
CA LEU A 151 4.03 8.73 16.14
C LEU A 151 4.56 9.93 15.33
N LEU A 152 4.23 10.00 14.04
CA LEU A 152 4.70 11.08 13.17
C LEU A 152 4.17 12.45 13.61
N HIS A 153 2.91 12.52 14.04
CA HIS A 153 2.33 13.76 14.56
C HIS A 153 3.03 14.22 15.84
N VAL A 154 3.39 13.29 16.71
CA VAL A 154 4.11 13.58 17.95
C VAL A 154 5.50 14.09 17.65
N VAL A 155 6.22 13.46 16.72
CA VAL A 155 7.54 13.91 16.26
C VAL A 155 7.45 15.34 15.72
N ARG A 156 6.57 15.60 14.74
CA ARG A 156 6.42 16.93 14.13
C ARG A 156 6.11 18.02 15.17
N ARG A 157 5.18 17.74 16.09
CA ARG A 157 4.82 18.69 17.16
C ARG A 157 5.99 18.98 18.10
N GLN A 158 6.78 17.96 18.46
CA GLN A 158 7.94 18.15 19.33
C GLN A 158 9.07 18.90 18.64
N THR A 159 9.34 18.58 17.37
CA THR A 159 10.33 19.30 16.56
C THR A 159 9.96 20.78 16.44
N GLN A 160 8.69 21.09 16.12
CA GLN A 160 8.24 22.48 16.03
C GLN A 160 8.37 23.22 17.37
N ALA A 161 7.98 22.57 18.47
CA ALA A 161 8.08 23.17 19.79
C ALA A 161 9.53 23.41 20.22
N ALA A 162 10.45 22.52 19.83
CA ALA A 162 11.88 22.71 20.06
C ALA A 162 12.42 23.88 19.23
N TYR A 163 12.17 23.88 17.91
CA TYR A 163 12.59 24.94 16.99
C TYR A 163 12.11 26.33 17.45
N ASN A 164 10.85 26.45 17.86
CA ASN A 164 10.31 27.74 18.30
C ASN A 164 11.04 28.32 19.54
N LYS A 165 11.55 27.45 20.42
CA LYS A 165 12.26 27.82 21.66
C LYS A 165 13.75 28.12 21.46
N GLU A 166 14.31 27.79 20.30
CA GLU A 166 15.73 28.03 20.01
C GLU A 166 16.08 29.53 19.93
N THR A 167 17.36 29.81 20.13
CA THR A 167 17.92 31.16 19.98
C THR A 167 17.82 31.63 18.53
N PRO A 168 17.78 32.96 18.29
CA PRO A 168 17.76 33.51 16.94
C PRO A 168 18.99 33.10 16.11
N GLU A 169 20.14 32.82 16.76
CA GLU A 169 21.36 32.40 16.07
C GLU A 169 21.19 31.03 15.40
N VAL A 170 20.61 30.06 16.11
CA VAL A 170 20.34 28.72 15.56
C VAL A 170 19.31 28.82 14.43
N LYS A 171 18.31 29.68 14.55
CA LYS A 171 17.32 29.90 13.48
C LYS A 171 17.98 30.51 12.23
N ALA A 172 18.89 31.47 12.40
CA ALA A 172 19.65 32.04 11.29
C ALA A 172 20.55 30.98 10.62
N GLU A 173 21.19 30.10 11.39
CA GLU A 173 21.98 28.99 10.85
C GLU A 173 21.14 28.01 10.02
N ILE A 174 19.92 27.70 10.47
CA ILE A 174 18.98 26.85 9.74
C ILE A 174 18.49 27.53 8.48
N LEU A 175 18.15 28.81 8.53
CA LEU A 175 17.77 29.59 7.35
C LEU A 175 18.88 29.61 6.30
N ALA A 176 20.12 29.86 6.72
CA ALA A 176 21.27 29.82 5.82
C ALA A 176 21.47 28.44 5.18
N ALA A 177 21.23 27.35 5.93
CA ALA A 177 21.29 26.00 5.38
C ALA A 177 20.19 25.75 4.33
N VAL A 178 18.97 26.21 4.57
CA VAL A 178 17.86 26.11 3.59
C VAL A 178 18.15 26.94 2.34
N GLU A 179 18.74 28.13 2.48
CA GLU A 179 19.16 28.96 1.35
C GLU A 179 20.28 28.31 0.53
N GLN A 180 21.26 27.68 1.19
CA GLN A 180 22.31 26.91 0.50
C GLN A 180 21.74 25.74 -0.29
N GLU A 181 20.79 24.99 0.28
CA GLU A 181 20.13 23.90 -0.43
C GLU A 181 19.26 24.41 -1.59
N LYS A 182 18.61 25.56 -1.43
CA LYS A 182 17.87 26.22 -2.50
C LYS A 182 18.80 26.63 -3.65
N ALA A 183 19.94 27.25 -3.33
CA ALA A 183 20.93 27.66 -4.32
C ALA A 183 21.54 26.44 -5.05
N ALA A 184 21.80 25.34 -4.32
CA ALA A 184 22.26 24.10 -4.93
C ALA A 184 21.20 23.51 -5.88
N HIS A 185 19.93 23.49 -5.47
CA HIS A 185 18.83 23.03 -6.33
C HIS A 185 18.65 23.93 -7.57
N GLU A 186 18.83 25.23 -7.44
CA GLU A 186 18.75 26.17 -8.57
C GLU A 186 19.94 26.01 -9.52
N ALA A 187 21.16 25.80 -9.00
CA ALA A 187 22.34 25.49 -9.81
C ALA A 187 22.19 24.15 -10.56
N ASP A 188 21.69 23.12 -9.89
CA ASP A 188 21.38 21.84 -10.52
C ASP A 188 20.34 22.02 -11.64
N ALA A 189 19.30 22.84 -11.41
CA ALA A 189 18.29 23.13 -12.43
C ALA A 189 18.88 23.84 -13.67
N LEU A 190 19.77 24.83 -13.47
CA LEU A 190 20.44 25.52 -14.56
C LEU A 190 21.38 24.59 -15.34
N GLN A 191 22.13 23.72 -14.66
CA GLN A 191 22.98 22.71 -15.32
C GLN A 191 22.17 21.73 -16.17
N ILE A 192 20.96 21.36 -15.73
CA ILE A 192 20.04 20.51 -16.50
C ILE A 192 19.51 21.26 -17.73
N GLU A 193 19.12 22.53 -17.58
CA GLU A 193 18.65 23.36 -18.71
C GLU A 193 19.77 23.57 -19.76
N ASP A 194 21.00 23.82 -19.33
CA ASP A 194 22.16 23.96 -20.21
C ASP A 194 22.48 22.64 -20.95
N ALA A 195 22.41 21.49 -20.28
CA ALA A 195 22.59 20.18 -20.90
C ALA A 195 21.49 19.86 -21.94
N HIS A 196 20.26 20.32 -21.69
CA HIS A 196 19.16 20.23 -22.67
C HIS A 196 19.36 21.19 -23.86
N ALA A 197 19.91 22.38 -23.63
CA ALA A 197 20.17 23.38 -24.67
C ALA A 197 21.36 23.01 -25.59
N GLN A 198 22.35 22.26 -25.09
CA GLN A 198 23.52 21.83 -25.86
C GLN A 198 23.28 20.59 -26.76
N GLY A 199 22.05 20.08 -26.84
CA GLY A 199 21.66 19.15 -27.90
C GLY A 199 22.16 17.71 -27.75
N GLU A 200 22.57 17.27 -26.56
CA GLU A 200 22.94 15.86 -26.32
C GLU A 200 21.76 14.89 -26.36
N CYS A 201 20.53 15.37 -26.50
CA CYS A 201 19.36 14.55 -26.77
C CYS A 201 18.86 14.78 -28.21
N SER A 202 19.60 14.25 -29.20
CA SER A 202 19.16 14.19 -30.59
C SER A 202 17.89 13.33 -30.70
N PRO A 203 16.74 13.86 -31.14
CA PRO A 203 15.46 13.12 -31.22
C PRO A 203 15.40 12.00 -32.27
N VAL A 204 16.52 11.63 -32.90
CA VAL A 204 16.53 10.76 -34.09
C VAL A 204 16.50 9.26 -33.75
N GLU A 205 16.67 8.85 -32.49
CA GLU A 205 16.69 7.42 -32.13
C GLU A 205 15.31 6.78 -31.89
N TYR A 206 14.20 7.53 -31.98
CA TYR A 206 12.85 7.00 -31.73
C TYR A 206 12.18 6.30 -32.94
N GLN A 207 12.90 6.08 -34.04
CA GLN A 207 12.40 5.35 -35.21
C GLN A 207 13.29 4.17 -35.58
N LYS A 208 13.24 3.09 -34.80
CA LYS A 208 13.48 1.71 -35.27
C LYS A 208 12.54 0.74 -34.59
#